data_AF-A0A7S3T9R4-F1
#
_entry.id   AF-A0A7S3T9R4-F1
#
_cell.length_a   1.000
_cell.length_b   1.000
_cell.length_c   1.000
_cell.angle_alpha   90.00
_cell.angle_beta   90.00
_cell.angle_gamma   90.00
#
_symmetry.space_group_name_H-M   'P 1'
#
loop_
_entity.id
_entity.type
_entity.pdbx_description
1 polymer ?
#
loop_
_entity_poly.entity_id
_entity_poly.type
_entity_poly.pdbx_seq_one_letter_code
_entity_poly.pdbx_strand_id
1 'polypeptide(L)'
;MLDQTLEDDCDADDPVGRVDGLVMQVTVNLFLSLQGKKPIQNVTVVLKAPSCFCLSQTSFKIDSLKPTGTPHVIPVVFRVWNNTLCSSLDILATASYFSTSNEPRTVACDFRLPFALVAKLIQPVKNATYKIQMDCNRQPPPLQTIFANLLNQQHVSPST
;
A
#
# COMPACT_ATOMS: atom_id res chain seq x y z
N MET A 1 18.36 12.48 19.11
CA MET A 1 17.45 13.01 18.07
C MET A 1 18.23 12.87 16.77
N LEU A 2 18.11 11.72 16.10
CA LEU A 2 18.77 11.49 14.82
C LEU A 2 17.69 11.63 13.77
N ASP A 3 17.78 12.71 13.02
CA ASP A 3 17.04 12.98 11.80
C ASP A 3 17.51 11.94 10.78
N GLN A 4 16.79 10.81 10.67
CA GLN A 4 16.92 9.96 9.50
C GLN A 4 16.16 10.69 8.39
N THR A 5 16.90 11.42 7.54
CA THR A 5 16.41 11.78 6.22
C THR A 5 15.99 10.48 5.54
N LEU A 6 14.69 10.23 5.50
CA LEU A 6 14.07 9.18 4.70
C LEU A 6 14.33 9.57 3.25
N GLU A 7 15.42 9.07 2.68
CA GLU A 7 15.67 9.16 1.25
C GLU A 7 14.53 8.42 0.53
N ASP A 8 13.81 9.14 -0.33
CA ASP A 8 12.72 8.58 -1.14
C ASP A 8 13.37 7.79 -2.27
N ASP A 9 13.07 6.49 -2.35
CA ASP A 9 13.55 5.61 -3.42
C ASP A 9 12.97 6.02 -4.80
N CYS A 10 11.94 6.88 -4.85
CA CYS A 10 11.38 7.43 -6.09
C CYS A 10 12.08 8.75 -6.48
N ASP A 11 12.52 8.88 -7.73
CA ASP A 11 13.14 10.10 -8.28
C ASP A 11 12.10 11.17 -8.62
N ALA A 12 12.50 12.45 -8.70
CA ALA A 12 11.57 13.55 -9.01
C ALA A 12 10.98 13.48 -10.44
N ASP A 13 11.71 12.85 -11.38
CA ASP A 13 11.32 12.70 -12.78
C ASP A 13 10.56 11.39 -13.06
N ASP A 14 10.31 10.59 -12.03
CA ASP A 14 9.60 9.33 -12.16
C ASP A 14 8.17 9.57 -12.66
N PRO A 15 7.64 8.74 -13.60
CA PRO A 15 6.30 8.88 -14.16
C PRO A 15 5.22 8.42 -13.18
N VAL A 16 5.26 8.97 -11.97
CA VAL A 16 4.33 8.72 -10.90
C VAL A 16 3.04 9.48 -11.19
N GLY A 17 1.95 8.74 -11.24
CA GLY A 17 0.64 9.27 -11.53
C GLY A 17 -0.28 8.17 -11.98
N ARG A 18 -1.57 8.45 -11.92
CA ARG A 18 -2.56 7.59 -12.59
C ARG A 18 -2.55 7.89 -14.09
N VAL A 19 -3.23 7.05 -14.86
CA VAL A 19 -3.30 7.15 -16.34
C VAL A 19 -3.79 8.53 -16.83
N ASP A 20 -4.37 9.35 -15.95
CA ASP A 20 -4.83 10.71 -16.24
C ASP A 20 -3.90 11.83 -15.75
N GLY A 21 -2.69 11.49 -15.31
CA GLY A 21 -1.68 12.44 -14.86
C GLY A 21 -1.86 12.95 -13.44
N LEU A 22 -2.90 12.50 -12.71
CA LEU A 22 -3.05 12.86 -11.30
C LEU A 22 -2.15 12.00 -10.41
N VAL A 23 -1.32 12.66 -9.61
CA VAL A 23 -0.50 12.00 -8.59
C VAL A 23 -1.38 11.62 -7.41
N MET A 24 -1.73 10.34 -7.31
CA MET A 24 -2.38 9.79 -6.12
C MET A 24 -1.34 9.15 -5.24
N GLN A 25 -1.38 9.48 -3.95
CA GLN A 25 -0.52 8.91 -2.93
C GLN A 25 -1.33 8.48 -1.71
N VAL A 26 -0.87 7.43 -1.04
CA VAL A 26 -1.38 7.04 0.27
C VAL A 26 -0.21 6.75 1.20
N THR A 27 -0.26 7.28 2.41
CA THR A 27 0.72 6.98 3.46
C THR A 27 0.17 5.86 4.33
N VAL A 28 0.90 4.75 4.40
CA VAL A 28 0.59 3.64 5.31
C VAL A 28 1.55 3.71 6.49
N ASN A 29 0.99 3.71 7.69
CA ASN A 29 1.76 3.63 8.93
C ASN A 29 1.91 2.17 9.33
N LEU A 30 3.11 1.62 9.21
CA LEU A 30 3.43 0.28 9.68
C LEU A 30 3.77 0.32 11.16
N PHE A 31 2.99 -0.39 11.97
CA PHE A 31 3.17 -0.47 13.41
C PHE A 31 3.96 -1.72 13.77
N LEU A 32 5.17 -1.54 14.27
CA LEU A 32 6.01 -2.61 14.76
C LEU A 32 5.96 -2.68 16.28
N SER A 33 5.49 -3.81 16.78
CA SER A 33 5.44 -4.11 18.21
C SER A 33 6.08 -5.47 18.45
N LEU A 34 6.84 -5.57 19.54
CA LEU A 34 7.42 -6.83 19.99
C LEU A 34 6.64 -7.32 21.19
N GLN A 35 6.11 -8.55 21.10
CA GLN A 35 5.53 -9.22 22.26
C GLN A 35 6.63 -10.09 22.89
N GLY A 36 7.13 -9.71 24.06
CA GLY A 36 8.22 -10.43 24.71
C GLY A 36 8.68 -9.80 26.03
N LYS A 37 9.79 -10.31 26.58
CA LYS A 37 10.41 -9.77 27.81
C LYS A 37 11.75 -9.08 27.57
N LYS A 38 12.41 -9.36 26.46
CA LYS A 38 13.76 -8.87 26.14
C LYS A 38 13.72 -8.11 24.81
N PRO A 39 14.52 -7.04 24.65
CA PRO A 39 14.65 -6.34 23.38
C PRO A 39 15.33 -7.22 22.33
N ILE A 40 14.98 -7.00 21.07
CA ILE A 40 15.66 -7.58 19.90
C ILE A 40 16.44 -6.49 19.17
N GLN A 41 17.45 -6.89 18.41
CA GLN A 41 18.30 -5.98 17.64
C GLN A 41 18.30 -6.36 16.16
N ASN A 42 18.70 -5.42 15.32
CA ASN A 42 18.88 -5.61 13.87
C ASN A 42 17.64 -6.19 13.18
N VAL A 43 16.47 -5.60 13.44
CA VAL A 43 15.23 -5.99 12.77
C VAL A 43 15.24 -5.39 11.37
N THR A 44 15.05 -6.22 10.35
CA THR A 44 14.94 -5.79 8.95
C THR A 44 13.51 -5.96 8.49
N VAL A 45 12.88 -4.89 8.03
CA VAL A 45 11.54 -4.90 7.44
C VAL A 45 11.68 -4.76 5.93
N VAL A 46 10.95 -5.57 5.18
CA VAL A 46 10.91 -5.51 3.71
C VAL A 46 9.46 -5.52 3.26
N LEU A 47 9.14 -4.67 2.29
CA LEU A 47 7.84 -4.60 1.65
C LEU A 47 7.92 -5.20 0.26
N LYS A 48 6.94 -6.05 -0.06
CA LYS A 48 6.69 -6.55 -1.40
C LYS A 48 5.36 -5.99 -1.88
N ALA A 49 5.43 -5.13 -2.89
CA ALA A 49 4.29 -4.55 -3.57
C ALA A 49 4.21 -5.05 -5.03
N PRO A 50 3.01 -5.06 -5.63
CA PRO A 50 2.86 -5.22 -7.08
C PRO A 50 3.66 -4.16 -7.85
N SER A 51 4.12 -4.52 -9.04
CA SER A 51 4.99 -3.67 -9.88
C SER A 51 4.36 -2.36 -10.34
N CYS A 52 3.06 -2.16 -10.12
CA CYS A 52 2.37 -0.91 -10.45
C CYS A 52 2.53 0.18 -9.37
N PHE A 53 3.16 -0.13 -8.23
CA PHE A 53 3.41 0.85 -7.17
C PHE A 53 4.87 1.32 -7.15
N CYS A 54 5.06 2.63 -6.91
CA CYS A 54 6.32 3.20 -6.41
C CYS A 54 6.18 3.40 -4.90
N LEU A 55 7.13 2.88 -4.14
CA LEU A 55 7.17 3.03 -2.69
C LEU A 55 8.28 4.01 -2.35
N SER A 56 8.06 4.87 -1.35
CA SER A 56 9.12 5.76 -0.88
C SER A 56 10.30 5.00 -0.29
N GLN A 57 10.06 3.82 0.28
CA GLN A 57 11.11 2.94 0.74
C GLN A 57 10.62 1.50 0.78
N THR A 58 11.45 0.58 0.29
CA THR A 58 11.11 -0.86 0.23
C THR A 58 11.69 -1.68 1.38
N SER A 59 12.72 -1.16 2.06
CA SER A 59 13.41 -1.85 3.15
C SER A 59 13.78 -0.88 4.28
N PHE A 60 13.59 -1.32 5.52
CA PHE A 60 13.90 -0.54 6.73
C PHE A 60 14.76 -1.37 7.67
N LYS A 61 15.81 -0.77 8.22
CA LYS A 61 16.62 -1.37 9.27
C LYS A 61 16.37 -0.67 10.60
N ILE A 62 16.05 -1.45 11.62
CA ILE A 62 15.74 -0.97 12.96
C ILE A 62 16.77 -1.58 13.91
N ASP A 63 17.56 -0.72 14.54
CA ASP A 63 18.68 -1.17 15.37
C ASP A 63 18.23 -1.92 16.62
N SER A 64 17.14 -1.46 17.25
CA SER A 64 16.62 -2.08 18.47
C SER A 64 15.11 -1.90 18.62
N LEU A 65 14.40 -2.99 18.91
CA LEU A 65 12.97 -3.00 19.20
C LEU A 65 12.72 -3.49 20.63
N LYS A 66 12.02 -2.67 21.43
CA LYS A 66 11.72 -2.95 22.84
C LYS A 66 10.32 -3.58 22.98
N PRO A 67 10.12 -4.54 23.91
CA PRO A 67 8.87 -5.27 24.04
C PRO A 67 7.73 -4.52 24.75
N THR A 68 8.05 -3.52 25.56
CA THR A 68 7.07 -2.75 26.34
C THR A 68 7.24 -1.27 26.03
N GLY A 69 6.25 -0.68 25.37
CA GLY A 69 6.27 0.74 24.99
C GLY A 69 5.42 1.05 23.78
N THR A 70 5.54 2.30 23.29
CA THR A 70 4.91 2.77 22.05
C THR A 70 5.42 1.96 20.86
N PRO A 71 4.53 1.41 20.00
CA PRO A 71 4.93 0.76 18.76
C PRO A 71 5.83 1.67 17.93
N HIS A 72 6.83 1.09 17.28
CA HIS A 72 7.64 1.82 16.32
C HIS A 72 6.81 2.01 15.04
N VAL A 73 6.66 3.26 14.60
CA VAL A 73 5.82 3.61 13.45
C VAL A 73 6.71 3.97 12.28
N ILE A 74 6.52 3.26 11.17
CA ILE A 74 7.25 3.51 9.91
C ILE A 74 6.22 4.00 8.89
N PRO A 75 6.23 5.30 8.54
CA PRO A 75 5.39 5.82 7.47
C PRO A 75 5.99 5.43 6.12
N VAL A 76 5.17 4.84 5.25
CA VAL A 76 5.57 4.47 3.89
C VAL A 76 4.59 5.06 2.89
N VAL A 77 5.09 5.82 1.94
CA VAL A 77 4.27 6.44 0.91
C VAL A 77 4.19 5.50 -0.29
N PHE A 78 2.96 5.19 -0.70
CA PHE A 78 2.65 4.42 -1.89
C PHE A 78 2.11 5.34 -2.96
N ARG A 79 2.69 5.26 -4.15
CA ARG A 79 2.28 5.97 -5.36
C ARG A 79 2.10 4.98 -6.50
N VAL A 80 1.47 5.39 -7.59
CA VAL A 80 1.14 4.51 -8.72
C VAL A 80 1.91 4.93 -9.96
N TRP A 81 2.40 3.96 -10.72
CA TRP A 81 2.98 4.18 -12.04
C TRP A 81 1.91 4.42 -13.10
N ASN A 82 2.07 5.45 -13.93
CA ASN A 82 1.07 5.80 -14.95
C ASN A 82 1.04 4.87 -16.17
N ASN A 83 2.06 4.00 -16.30
CA ASN A 83 2.32 3.17 -17.48
C ASN A 83 2.11 1.66 -17.22
N THR A 84 1.76 1.28 -15.98
CA THR A 84 1.70 -0.13 -15.57
C THR A 84 0.34 -0.44 -14.96
N LEU A 85 -0.35 -1.44 -15.52
CA LEU A 85 -1.61 -1.91 -14.96
C LEU A 85 -1.38 -2.65 -13.63
N CYS A 86 -2.23 -2.38 -12.65
CA CYS A 86 -2.19 -3.09 -11.37
C CYS A 86 -2.88 -4.44 -11.45
N SER A 87 -2.13 -5.52 -11.19
CA SER A 87 -2.67 -6.88 -11.08
C SER A 87 -3.22 -7.21 -9.69
N SER A 88 -2.78 -6.51 -8.65
CA SER A 88 -3.25 -6.65 -7.27
C SER A 88 -3.06 -5.33 -6.50
N LEU A 89 -3.71 -5.22 -5.35
CA LEU A 89 -3.54 -4.14 -4.36
C LEU A 89 -2.99 -4.66 -3.03
N ASP A 90 -2.64 -5.95 -2.99
CA ASP A 90 -2.16 -6.62 -1.78
C ASP A 90 -0.68 -6.37 -1.59
N ILE A 91 -0.31 -5.89 -0.41
CA ILE A 91 1.06 -5.60 0.00
C ILE A 91 1.44 -6.59 1.09
N LEU A 92 2.64 -7.14 0.99
CA LEU A 92 3.21 -8.02 2.00
C LEU A 92 4.36 -7.30 2.71
N ALA A 93 4.22 -7.07 4.00
CA ALA A 93 5.30 -6.62 4.87
C ALA A 93 5.88 -7.81 5.61
N THR A 94 7.21 -7.92 5.61
CA THR A 94 7.94 -9.00 6.28
C THR A 94 9.01 -8.41 7.17
N ALA A 95 9.03 -8.78 8.45
CA ALA A 95 10.08 -8.42 9.38
C ALA A 95 10.91 -9.65 9.74
N SER A 96 12.22 -9.55 9.60
CA SER A 96 13.17 -10.61 9.95
C SER A 96 14.13 -10.12 11.04
N TYR A 97 14.38 -10.98 12.03
CA TYR A 97 15.20 -10.65 13.19
C TYR A 97 15.76 -11.92 13.83
N PHE A 98 16.74 -11.79 14.72
CA PHE A 98 17.20 -12.89 15.56
C PHE A 98 16.52 -12.85 16.93
N SER A 99 16.03 -14.00 17.39
CA SER A 99 15.51 -14.16 18.74
C SER A 99 16.62 -13.98 19.78
N THR A 100 16.26 -13.87 21.06
CA THR A 100 17.24 -13.82 22.15
C THR A 100 18.07 -15.09 22.28
N SER A 101 17.62 -16.19 21.68
CA SER A 101 18.34 -17.47 21.61
C SER A 101 19.19 -17.57 20.33
N ASN A 102 19.34 -16.46 19.59
CA ASN A 102 20.06 -16.37 18.33
C ASN A 102 19.48 -17.23 17.19
N GLU A 103 18.17 -17.45 17.21
CA GLU A 103 17.46 -18.16 16.15
C GLU A 103 16.86 -17.14 15.18
N PRO A 104 16.99 -17.32 13.85
CA PRO A 104 16.34 -16.45 12.89
C PRO A 104 14.82 -16.62 12.97
N ARG A 105 14.11 -15.49 13.01
CA ARG A 105 12.65 -15.39 13.07
C ARG A 105 12.19 -14.45 11.96
N THR A 106 11.07 -14.81 11.35
CA THR A 106 10.40 -13.97 10.36
C THR A 106 8.93 -13.90 10.70
N VAL A 107 8.37 -12.70 10.65
CA VAL A 107 6.93 -12.44 10.77
C VAL A 107 6.47 -11.67 9.54
N ALA A 108 5.25 -11.94 9.10
CA ALA A 108 4.68 -11.29 7.95
C ALA A 108 3.28 -10.75 8.28
N CYS A 109 2.92 -9.64 7.66
CA CYS A 109 1.55 -9.16 7.60
C CYS A 109 1.22 -8.71 6.19
N ASP A 110 0.00 -9.01 5.76
CA ASP A 110 -0.57 -8.52 4.51
C ASP A 110 -1.60 -7.44 4.79
N PHE A 111 -1.70 -6.49 3.86
CA PHE A 111 -2.74 -5.48 3.86
C PHE A 111 -3.07 -5.07 2.42
N ARG A 112 -4.25 -4.49 2.22
CA ARG A 112 -4.74 -4.09 0.90
C ARG A 112 -4.84 -2.57 0.80
N LEU A 113 -4.28 -2.00 -0.27
CA LEU A 113 -4.41 -0.58 -0.56
C LEU A 113 -5.80 -0.24 -1.13
N PRO A 114 -6.28 1.00 -0.95
CA PRO A 114 -7.57 1.41 -1.51
C PRO A 114 -7.59 1.35 -3.04
N PHE A 115 -8.64 0.77 -3.63
CA PHE A 115 -8.79 0.69 -5.11
C PHE A 115 -8.82 2.08 -5.79
N ALA A 116 -9.28 3.09 -5.06
CA ALA A 116 -9.26 4.49 -5.45
C ALA A 116 -7.85 5.02 -5.82
N LEU A 117 -6.80 4.38 -5.33
CA LEU A 117 -5.42 4.75 -5.63
C LEU A 117 -5.06 4.48 -7.10
N VAL A 118 -5.68 3.48 -7.73
CA VAL A 118 -5.30 3.00 -9.07
C VAL A 118 -6.40 3.20 -10.13
N ALA A 119 -7.63 3.53 -9.72
CA ALA A 119 -8.80 3.60 -10.61
C ALA A 119 -9.64 4.87 -10.42
N LYS A 120 -10.27 5.36 -11.51
CA LYS A 120 -11.27 6.46 -11.51
C LYS A 120 -12.54 5.99 -12.16
N LEU A 121 -13.59 6.70 -11.82
CA LEU A 121 -14.81 6.73 -12.61
C LEU A 121 -14.56 7.42 -13.95
N ILE A 122 -15.10 6.83 -15.00
CA ILE A 122 -15.22 7.41 -16.34
C ILE A 122 -16.69 7.34 -16.74
N GLN A 123 -17.06 8.12 -17.75
CA GLN A 123 -18.40 8.05 -18.31
C GLN A 123 -18.68 6.65 -18.88
N PRO A 124 -19.89 6.09 -18.67
CA PRO A 124 -20.25 4.80 -19.22
C PRO A 124 -20.15 4.77 -20.74
N VAL A 125 -19.49 3.75 -21.27
CA VAL A 125 -19.36 3.53 -22.72
C VAL A 125 -20.38 2.49 -23.18
N LYS A 126 -21.24 2.85 -24.14
CA LYS A 126 -22.32 1.98 -24.63
C LYS A 126 -21.83 0.72 -25.34
N ASN A 127 -20.71 0.83 -26.05
CA ASN A 127 -20.14 -0.24 -26.88
C ASN A 127 -18.75 -0.62 -26.35
N ALA A 128 -18.64 -1.81 -25.75
CA ALA A 128 -17.37 -2.40 -25.35
C ALA A 128 -16.98 -3.52 -26.31
N THR A 129 -15.71 -3.57 -26.70
CA THR A 129 -15.14 -4.63 -27.57
C THR A 129 -15.22 -6.01 -26.92
N TYR A 130 -15.10 -6.06 -25.60
CA TYR A 130 -15.14 -7.30 -24.81
C TYR A 130 -16.16 -7.15 -23.68
N LYS A 131 -16.93 -8.21 -23.41
CA LYS A 131 -17.96 -8.25 -22.38
C LYS A 131 -17.80 -9.50 -21.53
N ILE A 132 -17.97 -9.34 -20.23
CA ILE A 132 -17.98 -10.43 -19.25
C ILE A 132 -19.33 -10.35 -18.53
N GLN A 133 -20.04 -11.48 -18.46
CA GLN A 133 -21.27 -11.60 -17.69
C GLN A 133 -21.00 -12.45 -16.45
N MET A 134 -21.49 -11.98 -15.31
CA MET A 134 -21.41 -12.68 -14.03
C MET A 134 -22.81 -12.75 -13.42
N ASP A 135 -23.27 -13.95 -13.11
CA ASP A 135 -24.59 -14.17 -12.51
C ASP A 135 -24.46 -14.32 -10.99
N CYS A 136 -25.35 -13.65 -10.25
CA CYS A 136 -25.39 -13.69 -8.80
C CYS A 136 -26.55 -14.57 -8.33
N ASN A 137 -26.36 -15.31 -7.23
CA ASN A 137 -27.42 -16.09 -6.58
C ASN A 137 -28.43 -15.24 -5.79
N ARG A 138 -28.22 -13.92 -5.73
CA ARG A 138 -29.05 -12.93 -5.03
C ARG A 138 -29.09 -11.64 -5.85
N GLN A 139 -30.05 -10.77 -5.54
CA GLN A 139 -30.12 -9.44 -6.15
C GLN A 139 -28.80 -8.68 -5.90
N PRO A 140 -28.11 -8.21 -6.96
CA PRO A 140 -26.85 -7.52 -6.80
C PRO A 140 -27.05 -6.18 -6.09
N PRO A 141 -26.18 -5.82 -5.13
CA PRO A 141 -26.27 -4.51 -4.49
C PRO A 141 -26.01 -3.39 -5.50
N PRO A 142 -26.56 -2.17 -5.27
CA PRO A 142 -26.30 -1.04 -6.13
C PRO A 142 -24.80 -0.74 -6.25
N LEU A 143 -24.32 -0.51 -7.47
CA LEU A 143 -22.90 -0.23 -7.71
C LEU A 143 -22.39 1.00 -6.94
N GLN A 144 -23.25 1.98 -6.71
CA GLN A 144 -22.91 3.19 -5.93
C GLN A 144 -22.52 2.85 -4.49
N THR A 145 -23.14 1.82 -3.90
CA THR A 145 -22.83 1.36 -2.54
C THR A 145 -21.51 0.59 -2.51
N ILE A 146 -21.26 -0.25 -3.52
CA ILE A 146 -20.01 -1.04 -3.62
C ILE A 146 -18.80 -0.11 -3.84
N PHE A 147 -18.98 0.90 -4.70
CA PHE A 147 -17.90 1.80 -5.13
C PHE A 147 -18.02 3.20 -4.54
N ALA A 148 -18.64 3.35 -3.37
CA ALA A 148 -18.81 4.64 -2.69
C ALA A 148 -17.49 5.42 -2.54
N ASN A 149 -16.38 4.71 -2.29
CA ASN A 149 -15.05 5.29 -2.17
C ASN A 149 -14.53 5.93 -3.47
N LEU A 150 -14.98 5.48 -4.64
CA LEU A 150 -14.63 6.09 -5.92
C LEU A 150 -15.45 7.36 -6.20
N LEU A 151 -16.69 7.41 -5.71
CA LEU A 151 -17.57 8.57 -5.88
C LEU A 151 -17.09 9.77 -5.05
N ASN A 152 -16.47 9.51 -3.90
CA ASN A 152 -15.99 10.54 -2.97
C ASN A 152 -14.51 10.91 -3.19
N GLN A 153 -13.90 10.50 -4.31
CA GLN A 153 -12.53 10.89 -4.64
C GLN A 153 -12.45 12.41 -4.85
N GLN A 154 -11.55 13.07 -4.13
CA GLN A 154 -11.20 14.46 -4.45
C GLN A 154 -10.65 14.51 -5.89
N HIS A 155 -11.07 15.52 -6.66
CA HIS A 155 -10.81 15.68 -8.11
C HIS A 155 -11.62 14.82 -9.08
N VAL A 156 -12.61 14.05 -8.62
CA VAL A 156 -13.65 13.49 -9.51
C VAL A 156 -14.84 14.45 -9.51
N SER A 157 -14.81 15.47 -10.37
CA SER A 157 -16.02 16.23 -10.66
C SER A 157 -16.95 15.32 -11.47
N PRO A 158 -18.22 15.11 -11.06
CA PRO A 158 -19.19 14.51 -11.95
C PRO A 158 -19.29 15.41 -13.17
N SER A 159 -18.82 14.94 -14.33
CA SER A 159 -19.04 15.66 -15.58
C SER A 159 -20.55 15.72 -15.78
N THR A 160 -21.08 16.94 -15.71
CA THR A 160 -22.50 17.27 -15.81
C THR A 160 -23.02 16.99 -17.21
#